data_AF-A0A2V7X6F3-F1
#
_entry.id   AF-A0A2V7X6F3-F1
#
_cell.length_a   1.000
_cell.length_b   1.000
_cell.length_c   1.000
_cell.angle_alpha   90.00
_cell.angle_beta   90.00
_cell.angle_gamma   90.00
#
_symmetry.space_group_name_H-M   'P 1'
#
loop_
_entity.id
_entity.type
_entity.pdbx_description
1 polymer ?
#
loop_
_entity_poly.entity_id
_entity_poly.type
_entity_poly.pdbx_seq_one_letter_code
_entity_poly.pdbx_strand_id
1 'polypeptide(L)'
;VEHKKDVVILLDSITRLARAYNTIVPASGKVLSGGVDSNALQRPKRFFGAARNVEEGGSLTIIASALVETGSRMDDVIFEEFKGTGNAEIVLDRKLTDKRVFPSIDINRSGTRKEELLIPKDELNRTYILRKVLTALSPPEAMELLLERLSKTKTNKEFLESMSSG
;
A
#
# COMPACT_ATOMS: atom_id res chain seq x y z
N VAL A 1 -21.81 -4.09 3.68
CA VAL A 1 -21.54 -5.31 2.89
C VAL A 1 -22.75 -6.21 2.82
N GLU A 2 -23.34 -6.62 3.95
CA GLU A 2 -24.50 -7.56 4.00
C GLU A 2 -25.71 -7.15 3.14
N HIS A 3 -25.89 -5.85 2.88
CA HIS A 3 -26.88 -5.33 1.92
C HIS A 3 -26.39 -5.22 0.47
N LYS A 4 -25.38 -6.02 0.07
CA LYS A 4 -24.74 -6.03 -1.27
C LYS A 4 -24.24 -4.65 -1.74
N LYS A 5 -23.67 -3.88 -0.81
CA LYS A 5 -23.06 -2.58 -1.10
C LYS A 5 -21.55 -2.68 -1.07
N ASP A 6 -20.92 -2.00 -2.03
CA ASP A 6 -19.48 -1.76 -2.06
C ASP A 6 -19.14 -0.59 -1.14
N VAL A 7 -18.39 -0.88 -0.09
CA VAL A 7 -18.03 0.09 0.95
C VAL A 7 -16.53 0.30 0.92
N VAL A 8 -16.12 1.56 0.96
CA VAL A 8 -14.71 1.95 1.06
C VAL A 8 -14.49 2.70 2.37
N ILE A 9 -13.49 2.28 3.14
CA ILE A 9 -13.02 2.97 4.35
C ILE A 9 -11.62 3.51 4.07
N LEU A 10 -11.46 4.82 4.24
CA LEU A 10 -10.16 5.49 4.26
C LEU A 10 -9.77 5.73 5.72
N LEU A 11 -8.73 5.04 6.20
CA LEU A 11 -8.30 5.09 7.60
C LEU A 11 -6.93 5.78 7.72
N ASP A 12 -6.89 6.91 8.42
CA ASP A 12 -5.65 7.59 8.79
C ASP A 12 -5.54 7.68 10.33
N SER A 13 -4.79 6.79 11.02
CA SER A 13 -3.92 5.72 10.51
C SER A 13 -4.09 4.41 11.25
N ILE A 14 -3.73 3.30 10.60
CA ILE A 14 -3.76 1.97 11.23
C ILE A 14 -2.73 1.85 12.36
N THR A 15 -1.61 2.56 12.26
CA THR A 15 -0.59 2.64 13.31
C THR A 15 -1.14 3.26 14.58
N ARG A 16 -1.86 4.39 14.46
CA ARG A 16 -2.48 5.07 15.62
C ARG A 16 -3.59 4.22 16.22
N LEU A 17 -4.38 3.54 15.39
CA LEU A 17 -5.40 2.59 15.85
C LEU A 17 -4.76 1.47 16.69
N ALA A 18 -3.70 0.83 16.19
CA ALA A 18 -3.01 -0.24 16.91
C ALA A 18 -2.39 0.23 18.24
N ARG A 19 -1.80 1.44 18.27
CA ARG A 19 -1.33 2.06 19.51
C ARG A 19 -2.45 2.23 20.54
N ALA A 20 -3.61 2.73 20.11
CA ALA A 20 -4.77 2.90 21.00
C ALA A 20 -5.28 1.57 21.55
N TYR A 21 -5.25 0.49 20.77
CA TYR A 21 -5.58 -0.84 21.26
C TYR A 21 -4.53 -1.35 22.27
N ASN A 22 -3.24 -1.10 22.04
CA ASN A 22 -2.19 -1.48 22.96
C ASN A 22 -2.31 -0.80 24.34
N THR A 23 -2.84 0.42 24.41
CA THR A 23 -2.98 1.15 25.68
C THR A 23 -4.19 0.70 26.51
N ILE A 24 -5.21 0.10 25.89
CA ILE A 24 -6.45 -0.30 26.58
C ILE A 24 -6.56 -1.80 26.87
N VAL A 25 -5.73 -2.62 26.22
CA VAL A 25 -5.76 -4.07 26.41
C VAL A 25 -5.16 -4.42 27.78
N PRO A 26 -5.83 -5.27 28.59
CA PRO A 26 -5.26 -5.77 29.84
C PRO A 26 -3.95 -6.51 29.57
N ALA A 27 -2.94 -6.28 30.42
CA ALA A 27 -1.62 -6.89 30.27
C ALA A 27 -1.71 -8.42 30.24
N SER A 28 -1.21 -9.02 29.16
CA SER A 28 -1.17 -10.47 28.98
C SER A 28 0.00 -11.15 29.70
N GLY A 29 0.95 -10.34 30.21
CA GLY A 29 2.24 -10.80 30.71
C GLY A 29 3.24 -11.17 29.60
N LYS A 30 2.85 -11.07 28.32
CA LYS A 30 3.69 -11.36 27.15
C LYS A 30 3.83 -10.12 26.27
N VAL A 31 4.96 -9.44 26.41
CA VAL A 31 5.28 -8.23 25.66
C VAL A 31 6.24 -8.58 24.53
N LEU A 32 5.86 -8.25 23.29
CA LEU A 32 6.68 -8.37 22.10
C LEU A 32 7.77 -7.27 22.07
N SER A 33 8.70 -7.38 21.14
CA SER A 33 9.66 -6.31 20.86
C SER A 33 8.92 -4.97 20.65
N GLY A 34 9.50 -3.87 21.14
CA GLY A 34 8.90 -2.55 20.99
C GLY A 34 7.74 -2.22 21.95
N GLY A 35 7.48 -3.04 22.96
CA GLY A 35 6.48 -2.72 24.01
C GLY A 35 5.03 -3.00 23.60
N VAL A 36 4.82 -3.84 22.59
CA VAL A 36 3.50 -4.24 22.11
C VAL A 36 3.05 -5.48 22.87
N ASP A 37 1.89 -5.44 23.51
CA ASP A 37 1.31 -6.64 24.11
C ASP A 37 0.88 -7.63 23.00
N SER A 38 1.18 -8.92 23.22
CA SER A 38 0.86 -9.99 22.26
C SER A 38 -0.61 -10.02 21.80
N ASN A 39 -1.55 -9.60 22.66
CA ASN A 39 -2.97 -9.54 22.35
C ASN A 39 -3.42 -8.19 21.75
N ALA A 40 -2.60 -7.14 21.85
CA ALA A 40 -2.97 -5.79 21.41
C ALA A 40 -3.30 -5.70 19.92
N LEU A 41 -2.60 -6.49 19.09
CA LEU A 41 -2.75 -6.44 17.64
C LEU A 41 -3.90 -7.29 17.10
N GLN A 42 -4.50 -8.17 17.92
CA GLN A 42 -5.55 -9.08 17.46
C GLN A 42 -6.77 -8.33 16.89
N ARG A 43 -7.27 -7.32 17.61
CA ARG A 43 -8.44 -6.54 17.18
C ARG A 43 -8.13 -5.63 15.98
N PRO A 44 -7.03 -4.84 15.98
CA PRO A 44 -6.61 -4.11 14.79
C PRO A 44 -6.42 -4.98 13.54
N LYS A 45 -5.78 -6.15 13.66
CA LYS A 45 -5.62 -7.10 12.54
C LYS A 45 -6.96 -7.62 12.05
N ARG A 46 -7.88 -7.95 12.95
CA ARG A 46 -9.24 -8.36 12.58
C ARG A 46 -10.01 -7.24 11.86
N PHE A 47 -9.84 -5.99 12.30
CA PHE A 47 -10.44 -4.83 11.63
C PHE A 47 -9.91 -4.69 10.20
N PHE A 48 -8.60 -4.69 10.02
CA PHE A 48 -8.00 -4.52 8.69
C PHE A 48 -8.28 -5.72 7.77
N GLY A 49 -8.20 -6.94 8.31
CA GLY A 49 -8.58 -8.18 7.62
C GLY A 49 -10.09 -8.37 7.44
N ALA A 50 -10.92 -7.41 7.86
CA ALA A 50 -12.33 -7.41 7.48
C ALA A 50 -12.50 -7.08 5.98
N ALA A 51 -11.56 -6.31 5.40
CA ALA A 51 -11.56 -5.98 3.98
C ALA A 51 -11.54 -7.24 3.11
N ARG A 52 -12.52 -7.36 2.22
CA ARG A 52 -12.69 -8.53 1.34
C ARG A 52 -13.66 -8.20 0.20
N ASN A 53 -13.51 -8.90 -0.91
CA ASN A 53 -14.53 -9.02 -1.93
C ASN A 53 -15.48 -10.18 -1.56
N VAL A 54 -16.80 -10.02 -1.74
CA VAL A 54 -17.81 -11.04 -1.41
C VAL A 54 -18.46 -11.54 -2.69
N GLU A 55 -18.40 -12.85 -2.94
CA GLU A 55 -18.87 -13.46 -4.20
C GLU A 55 -20.39 -13.30 -4.36
N GLU A 56 -21.14 -13.38 -3.27
CA GLU A 56 -22.61 -13.26 -3.24
C GLU A 56 -23.12 -11.81 -3.40
N GLY A 57 -22.20 -10.83 -3.44
CA GLY A 57 -22.44 -9.44 -3.77
C GLY A 57 -21.94 -8.45 -2.70
N GLY A 58 -21.38 -7.34 -3.19
CA GLY A 58 -20.79 -6.27 -2.39
C GLY A 58 -19.33 -6.51 -2.03
N SER A 59 -18.69 -5.49 -1.48
CA SER A 59 -17.29 -5.54 -1.09
C SER A 59 -17.00 -4.59 0.07
N LEU A 60 -15.92 -4.86 0.80
CA LEU A 60 -15.34 -3.94 1.76
C LEU A 60 -13.88 -3.70 1.39
N THR A 61 -13.58 -2.49 0.94
CA THR A 61 -12.22 -2.01 0.70
C THR A 61 -11.80 -1.16 1.88
N ILE A 62 -10.63 -1.44 2.46
CA ILE A 62 -10.01 -0.59 3.47
C ILE A 62 -8.65 -0.14 2.94
N ILE A 63 -8.47 1.16 2.81
CA ILE A 63 -7.18 1.77 2.50
C ILE A 63 -6.75 2.52 3.76
N ALA A 64 -5.61 2.13 4.34
CA ALA A 64 -5.12 2.73 5.55
C ALA A 64 -3.70 3.26 5.39
N SER A 65 -3.42 4.42 5.96
CA SER A 65 -2.05 4.90 6.11
C SER A 65 -1.35 4.11 7.23
N ALA A 66 -0.08 3.80 7.02
CA ALA A 66 0.80 3.21 8.03
C ALA A 66 2.04 4.10 8.16
N LEU A 67 2.39 4.45 9.40
CA LEU A 67 3.58 5.24 9.68
C LEU A 67 4.80 4.31 9.73
N VAL A 68 5.85 4.70 9.02
CA VAL A 68 7.16 4.04 8.99
C VAL A 68 8.26 5.07 9.26
N GLU A 69 9.45 4.60 9.63
CA GLU A 69 10.61 5.48 9.90
C GLU A 69 10.33 6.56 10.95
N THR A 70 9.49 6.24 11.95
CA THR A 70 9.14 7.16 13.06
C THR A 70 10.20 7.20 14.15
N GLY A 71 11.18 6.29 14.11
CA GLY A 71 12.13 6.05 15.20
C GLY A 71 11.55 5.23 16.36
N SER A 72 10.27 4.83 16.30
CA SER A 72 9.63 4.02 17.32
C SER A 72 9.64 2.55 16.95
N ARG A 73 10.33 1.72 17.77
CA ARG A 73 10.35 0.26 17.59
C ARG A 73 8.94 -0.36 17.62
N MET A 74 8.01 0.27 18.35
CA MET A 74 6.61 -0.13 18.39
C MET A 74 5.95 -0.01 17.00
N ASP A 75 6.20 1.09 16.29
CA ASP A 75 5.62 1.34 14.96
C ASP A 75 6.20 0.37 13.93
N ASP A 76 7.50 0.06 14.00
CA ASP A 76 8.13 -0.94 13.13
C ASP A 76 7.45 -2.31 13.28
N VAL A 77 7.21 -2.73 14.53
CA VAL A 77 6.54 -4.00 14.83
C VAL A 77 5.09 -3.99 14.36
N ILE A 78 4.36 -2.89 14.58
CA ILE A 78 3.00 -2.72 14.06
C ILE A 78 2.97 -2.82 12.53
N PHE A 79 3.89 -2.14 11.86
CA PHE A 79 3.97 -2.14 10.39
C PHE A 79 4.19 -3.54 9.84
N GLU A 80 5.18 -4.28 10.36
CA GLU A 80 5.47 -5.65 9.91
C GLU A 80 4.28 -6.60 10.12
N GLU A 81 3.55 -6.46 11.23
CA GLU A 81 2.36 -7.26 11.51
C GLU A 81 1.20 -7.00 10.54
N PHE A 82 1.05 -5.76 10.06
CA PHE A 82 0.03 -5.41 9.07
C PHE A 82 0.44 -5.68 7.64
N LYS A 83 1.73 -5.63 7.33
CA LYS A 83 2.29 -5.99 6.01
C LYS A 83 1.88 -7.41 5.60
N GLY A 84 1.88 -8.34 6.55
CA GLY A 84 1.40 -9.71 6.33
C GLY A 84 -0.12 -9.82 6.12
N THR A 85 -0.90 -8.85 6.60
CA THR A 85 -2.37 -8.86 6.58
C THR A 85 -2.93 -8.26 5.30
N GLY A 86 -2.30 -7.22 4.76
CA GLY A 86 -2.71 -6.55 3.52
C GLY A 86 -2.34 -7.33 2.25
N ASN A 87 -2.94 -6.93 1.13
CA ASN A 87 -2.64 -7.46 -0.21
C ASN A 87 -2.15 -6.38 -1.19
N ALA A 88 -2.17 -5.09 -0.82
CA ALA A 88 -1.68 -3.98 -1.61
C ALA A 88 -0.88 -3.01 -0.73
N GLU A 89 0.24 -2.53 -1.25
CA GLU A 89 1.14 -1.59 -0.59
C GLU A 89 1.51 -0.46 -1.56
N ILE A 90 1.30 0.78 -1.13
CA ILE A 90 1.78 1.99 -1.83
C ILE A 90 2.80 2.64 -0.90
N VAL A 91 4.07 2.56 -1.29
CA VAL A 91 5.19 3.04 -0.49
C VAL A 91 5.51 4.47 -0.91
N LEU A 92 5.58 5.37 0.06
CA LEU A 92 6.00 6.76 -0.16
C LEU A 92 7.46 6.93 0.27
N ASP A 93 8.29 7.52 -0.59
CA ASP A 93 9.71 7.75 -0.32
C ASP A 93 9.96 9.20 0.13
N ARG A 94 10.59 9.38 1.29
CA ARG A 94 10.96 10.70 1.83
C ARG A 94 11.89 11.47 0.89
N LYS A 95 12.81 10.79 0.18
CA LYS A 95 13.74 11.42 -0.77
C LYS A 95 13.02 12.12 -1.93
N LEU A 96 11.89 11.58 -2.38
CA LEU A 96 11.05 12.21 -3.41
C LEU A 96 10.41 13.49 -2.85
N THR A 97 9.85 13.42 -1.64
CA THR A 97 9.26 14.57 -0.94
C THR A 97 10.28 15.68 -0.69
N ASP A 98 11.49 15.34 -0.24
CA ASP A 98 12.57 16.30 0.03
C ASP A 98 12.99 17.05 -1.24
N LYS A 99 12.94 16.37 -2.39
CA LYS A 99 13.17 16.97 -3.73
C LYS A 99 11.94 17.65 -4.33
N ARG A 100 10.80 17.66 -3.63
CA ARG A 100 9.50 18.19 -4.10
C ARG A 100 8.97 17.50 -5.36
N VAL A 101 9.29 16.22 -5.53
CA VAL A 101 8.76 15.39 -6.62
C VAL A 101 7.48 14.70 -6.14
N PHE A 102 6.36 14.99 -6.81
CA PHE A 102 5.05 14.46 -6.47
C PHE A 102 4.37 13.80 -7.69
N PRO A 103 3.68 12.66 -7.51
CA PRO A 103 3.48 11.93 -6.25
C PRO A 103 4.76 11.23 -5.79
N SER A 104 5.01 11.22 -4.47
CA SER A 104 6.26 10.71 -3.89
C SER A 104 6.27 9.19 -3.70
N ILE A 105 5.83 8.45 -4.72
CA ILE A 105 5.65 6.99 -4.67
C ILE A 105 6.93 6.27 -5.09
N ASP A 106 7.38 5.32 -4.28
CA ASP A 106 8.38 4.34 -4.71
C ASP A 106 7.69 3.25 -5.56
N ILE A 107 7.85 3.36 -6.88
CA ILE A 107 7.23 2.45 -7.85
C ILE A 107 7.73 1.02 -7.69
N ASN A 108 9.00 0.82 -7.30
CA ASN A 108 9.62 -0.49 -7.22
C ASN A 108 9.16 -1.25 -5.97
N ARG A 109 9.01 -0.54 -4.83
CA ARG A 109 8.54 -1.12 -3.57
C ARG A 109 7.02 -1.24 -3.47
N SER A 110 6.27 -0.48 -4.27
CA SER A 110 4.80 -0.56 -4.31
C SER A 110 4.32 -1.73 -5.16
N GLY A 111 3.19 -2.32 -4.80
CA GLY A 111 2.61 -3.43 -5.57
C GLY A 111 1.32 -3.99 -4.97
N THR A 112 0.61 -4.78 -5.76
CA THR A 112 -0.62 -5.47 -5.37
C THR A 112 -0.51 -6.96 -5.67
N ARG A 113 -0.87 -7.82 -4.72
CA ARG A 113 -0.93 -9.28 -4.93
C ARG A 113 -2.10 -9.62 -5.85
N LYS A 114 -1.88 -10.57 -6.76
CA LYS A 114 -2.88 -11.03 -7.74
C LYS A 114 -3.42 -9.92 -8.66
N GLU A 115 -2.55 -8.99 -9.07
CA GLU A 115 -2.91 -7.88 -9.95
C GLU A 115 -3.41 -8.34 -11.34
N GLU A 116 -3.10 -9.58 -11.75
CA GLU A 116 -3.63 -10.21 -12.97
C GLU A 116 -5.15 -10.41 -12.96
N LEU A 117 -5.80 -10.34 -11.79
CA LEU A 117 -7.26 -10.34 -11.66
C LEU A 117 -7.87 -8.96 -11.87
N LEU A 118 -7.06 -7.91 -11.85
CA LEU A 118 -7.49 -6.50 -11.86
C LEU A 118 -7.13 -5.78 -13.16
N ILE A 119 -6.05 -6.20 -13.81
CA ILE A 119 -5.47 -5.52 -14.97
C ILE A 119 -5.58 -6.42 -16.20
N PRO A 120 -6.07 -5.93 -17.35
CA PRO A 120 -6.03 -6.66 -18.61
C PRO A 120 -4.63 -7.15 -18.97
N LYS A 121 -4.53 -8.35 -19.55
CA LYS A 121 -3.24 -9.04 -19.78
C LYS A 121 -2.25 -8.21 -20.61
N ASP A 122 -2.74 -7.48 -21.60
CA ASP A 122 -1.93 -6.61 -22.46
C ASP A 122 -1.38 -5.39 -21.71
N GLU A 123 -2.20 -4.73 -20.90
CA GLU A 123 -1.77 -3.64 -20.02
C GLU A 123 -0.80 -4.12 -18.94
N LEU A 124 -1.03 -5.30 -18.37
CA LEU A 124 -0.17 -5.90 -17.35
C LEU A 124 1.24 -6.19 -17.91
N ASN A 125 1.33 -6.79 -19.10
CA ASN A 125 2.60 -7.06 -19.76
C ASN A 125 3.40 -5.77 -19.99
N ARG A 126 2.73 -4.69 -20.45
CA ARG A 126 3.36 -3.38 -20.65
C ARG A 126 3.82 -2.76 -19.34
N THR A 127 3.01 -2.89 -18.30
CA THR A 127 3.36 -2.43 -16.94
C THR A 127 4.59 -3.16 -16.42
N TYR A 128 4.75 -4.46 -16.69
CA TYR A 128 5.97 -5.20 -16.34
C TYR A 128 7.21 -4.74 -17.08
N ILE A 129 7.09 -4.43 -18.37
CA ILE A 129 8.21 -3.85 -19.14
C ILE A 129 8.58 -2.48 -18.55
N LEU A 130 7.59 -1.63 -18.26
CA LEU A 130 7.81 -0.34 -17.61
C LEU A 130 8.55 -0.51 -16.28
N ARG A 131 8.09 -1.41 -15.40
CA ARG A 131 8.74 -1.64 -14.11
C ARG A 131 10.19 -2.11 -14.28
N LYS A 132 10.49 -2.99 -15.24
CA LYS A 132 11.87 -3.41 -15.53
C LYS A 132 12.78 -2.25 -15.91
N VAL A 133 12.29 -1.29 -16.71
CA VAL A 133 13.04 -0.08 -17.06
C VAL A 133 13.28 0.79 -15.83
N LEU A 134 12.24 1.00 -15.01
CA LEU A 134 12.32 1.85 -13.82
C LEU A 134 13.17 1.25 -12.69
N THR A 135 13.32 -0.07 -12.61
CA THR A 135 14.14 -0.73 -11.58
C THR A 135 15.63 -0.41 -11.68
N ALA A 136 16.12 -0.02 -12.87
CA ALA A 136 17.53 0.37 -13.06
C ALA A 136 17.85 1.78 -12.53
N LEU A 137 16.84 2.56 -12.16
CA LEU A 137 16.96 3.96 -11.76
C LEU A 137 16.77 4.12 -10.25
N SER A 138 17.33 5.19 -9.67
CA SER A 138 16.98 5.58 -8.31
C SER A 138 15.52 6.06 -8.23
N PRO A 139 14.86 6.03 -7.06
CA PRO A 139 13.45 6.44 -6.95
C PRO A 139 13.15 7.84 -7.51
N PRO A 140 13.99 8.88 -7.27
CA PRO A 140 13.81 10.19 -7.92
C PRO A 140 13.88 10.15 -9.45
N GLU A 141 14.91 9.51 -10.02
CA GLU A 141 15.09 9.41 -11.46
C GLU A 141 13.96 8.62 -12.13
N ALA A 142 13.51 7.53 -11.49
CA ALA A 142 12.39 6.72 -11.95
C ALA A 142 11.10 7.53 -12.01
N MET A 143 10.81 8.30 -10.95
CA MET A 143 9.60 9.13 -10.89
C MET A 143 9.66 10.30 -11.89
N GLU A 144 10.80 10.98 -12.02
CA GLU A 144 10.99 12.05 -12.99
C GLU A 144 10.81 11.56 -14.43
N LEU A 145 11.43 10.43 -14.79
CA LEU A 145 11.26 9.80 -16.11
C LEU A 145 9.79 9.42 -16.35
N LEU A 146 9.13 8.81 -15.36
CA LEU A 146 7.73 8.41 -15.47
C LEU A 146 6.82 9.63 -15.68
N LEU A 147 7.00 10.70 -14.91
CA LEU A 147 6.23 11.94 -15.05
C LEU A 147 6.49 12.61 -16.39
N GLU A 148 7.74 12.67 -16.85
CA GLU A 148 8.09 13.21 -18.17
C GLU A 148 7.35 12.46 -19.29
N ARG A 149 7.30 11.12 -19.21
CA ARG A 149 6.62 10.30 -20.22
C ARG A 149 5.10 10.41 -20.14
N LEU A 150 4.52 10.36 -18.94
CA LEU A 150 3.08 10.53 -18.73
C LEU A 150 2.60 11.89 -19.22
N SER A 151 3.38 12.97 -19.00
CA SER A 151 3.03 14.33 -19.42
C SER A 151 2.84 14.50 -20.94
N LYS A 152 3.38 13.57 -21.74
CA LYS A 152 3.27 13.56 -23.22
C LYS A 152 1.96 12.95 -23.71
N THR A 153 1.14 12.40 -22.82
CA THR A 153 -0.11 11.69 -23.13
C THR A 153 -1.25 12.18 -22.25
N LYS A 154 -2.50 12.03 -22.70
CA LYS A 154 -3.67 12.44 -21.89
C LYS A 154 -4.17 11.31 -21.00
N THR A 155 -3.92 10.06 -21.40
CA THR A 155 -4.44 8.88 -20.69
C THR A 155 -3.36 7.81 -20.52
N ASN A 156 -3.50 6.99 -19.47
CA ASN A 156 -2.60 5.86 -19.24
C ASN A 156 -2.65 4.85 -20.39
N LYS A 157 -3.80 4.73 -21.07
CA LYS A 157 -3.95 3.86 -22.23
C LYS A 157 -3.05 4.30 -23.39
N GLU A 158 -3.11 5.58 -23.76
CA GLU A 158 -2.22 6.17 -24.78
C GLU A 158 -0.74 6.01 -24.40
N PHE A 159 -0.41 6.26 -23.12
CA PHE A 159 0.94 6.06 -22.61
C PHE A 159 1.42 4.62 -22.80
N LEU A 160 0.66 3.63 -22.32
CA LEU A 160 1.01 2.22 -22.43
C LEU A 160 1.07 1.76 -23.89
N GLU A 161 0.20 2.26 -24.77
CA GLU A 161 0.25 1.99 -26.21
C GLU A 161 1.50 2.57 -26.87
N SER A 162 1.92 3.78 -26.49
CA SER A 162 3.13 4.42 -27.02
C SER A 162 4.42 3.66 -26.71
N MET A 163 4.43 2.84 -25.65
CA MET A 163 5.57 1.99 -25.27
C MET A 163 5.80 0.81 -26.23
N SER A 164 4.82 0.49 -27.10
CA SER A 164 4.91 -0.61 -28.06
C SER A 164 5.39 -0.21 -29.46
N SER A 165 5.67 1.07 -29.68
CA SER A 165 6.06 1.62 -30.99
C SER A 165 7.58 1.81 -31.15
N GLY A 166 8.39 0.95 -30.54
CA GLY A 166 9.86 0.97 -30.62
C GLY A 166 10.43 -0.37 -31.06
#